data_AF-A0A7I9ZFU8-F1
#
_entry.id   AF-A0A7I9ZFU8-F1
#
_cell.length_a   1.000
_cell.length_b   1.000
_cell.length_c   1.000
_cell.angle_alpha   90.00
_cell.angle_beta   90.00
_cell.angle_gamma   90.00
#
_symmetry.space_group_name_H-M   'P 1'
#
loop_
_entity.id
_entity.type
_entity.pdbx_description
1 polymer ?
#
loop_
_entity_poly.entity_id
_entity_poly.type
_entity_poly.pdbx_seq_one_letter_code
_entity_poly.pdbx_strand_id
1 'polypeptide(L)'
;MEAVTIDAVTKASKVARTTLYRHFQSSSHLLAATFERLLPQVATPTPTSGPLRDQLIELLSRQAALFNDAPLHVTTLAWLSLGPTGPTNEADDRHTSGALRARVVDQYRQPFDAILSSPRAQAQLDDFDRELALCQLVGPLAFARMTGIRAITHDDCVNLVDGFLTAHCKSDDGETKRVKAASLHAGRPLA
;
A
#
# COMPACT_ATOMS: atom_id res chain seq x y z
N MET A 1 1.67 27.83 0.94
CA MET A 1 1.39 27.02 -0.27
C MET A 1 0.18 27.62 -0.95
N GLU A 2 0.31 27.96 -2.24
CA GLU A 2 -0.78 28.51 -3.04
C GLU A 2 -1.71 27.35 -3.46
N ALA A 3 -3.02 27.50 -3.26
CA ALA A 3 -3.99 26.47 -3.65
C ALA A 3 -3.95 26.27 -5.17
N VAL A 4 -3.97 25.01 -5.63
CA VAL A 4 -4.04 24.71 -7.07
C VAL A 4 -5.44 25.03 -7.57
N THR A 5 -5.60 26.23 -8.12
CA THR A 5 -6.87 26.71 -8.70
C THR A 5 -6.85 26.59 -10.22
N ILE A 6 -8.03 26.47 -10.83
CA ILE A 6 -8.17 26.47 -12.30
C ILE A 6 -7.54 27.72 -12.92
N ASP A 7 -7.63 28.88 -12.26
CA ASP A 7 -7.04 30.15 -12.73
C ASP A 7 -5.51 30.15 -12.67
N ALA A 8 -4.92 29.52 -11.64
CA ALA A 8 -3.47 29.32 -11.59
C ALA A 8 -3.00 28.41 -12.74
N VAL A 9 -3.76 27.35 -13.05
CA VAL A 9 -3.37 26.39 -14.10
C VAL A 9 -3.57 26.94 -15.50
N THR A 10 -4.65 27.67 -15.80
CA THR A 10 -4.79 28.36 -17.11
C THR A 10 -3.65 29.34 -17.33
N LYS A 11 -3.26 30.10 -16.30
CA LYS A 11 -2.15 31.05 -16.38
C LYS A 11 -0.80 30.36 -16.62
N ALA A 12 -0.53 29.26 -15.93
CA ALA A 12 0.74 28.53 -16.06
C ALA A 12 0.84 27.73 -17.37
N SER A 13 -0.25 27.06 -17.77
CA SER A 13 -0.30 26.20 -18.97
C SER A 13 -0.54 26.97 -20.27
N LYS A 14 -1.00 28.22 -20.20
CA LYS A 14 -1.48 29.03 -21.33
C LYS A 14 -2.65 28.38 -22.10
N VAL A 15 -3.36 27.45 -21.46
CA VAL A 15 -4.56 26.79 -22.00
C VAL A 15 -5.79 27.57 -21.57
N ALA A 16 -6.78 27.71 -22.47
CA ALA A 16 -8.03 28.37 -22.16
C ALA A 16 -8.85 27.61 -21.09
N ARG A 17 -9.58 28.36 -20.25
CA ARG A 17 -10.44 27.80 -19.18
C ARG A 17 -11.45 26.78 -19.72
N THR A 18 -12.03 27.06 -20.89
CA THR A 18 -12.99 26.19 -21.57
C THR A 18 -12.38 24.87 -22.00
N THR A 19 -11.11 24.86 -22.42
CA THR A 19 -10.37 23.65 -22.75
C THR A 19 -10.09 22.82 -21.50
N LEU A 20 -9.73 23.45 -20.37
CA LEU A 20 -9.56 22.73 -19.11
C LEU A 20 -10.88 22.09 -18.64
N TYR A 21 -12.00 22.82 -18.63
CA TYR A 21 -13.29 22.24 -18.22
C TYR A 21 -13.80 21.12 -19.14
N ARG A 22 -13.38 21.12 -20.41
CA ARG A 22 -13.70 20.04 -21.36
C ARG A 22 -13.04 18.71 -21.00
N HIS A 23 -11.86 18.76 -20.37
CA HIS A 23 -11.09 17.58 -20.00
C HIS A 23 -11.13 17.29 -18.50
N PHE A 24 -11.36 18.31 -17.67
CA PHE A 24 -11.31 18.24 -16.22
C PHE A 24 -12.49 19.01 -15.60
N GLN A 25 -13.49 18.26 -15.10
CA GLN A 25 -14.73 18.82 -14.55
C GLN A 25 -14.54 19.60 -13.23
N SER A 26 -13.44 19.40 -12.51
CA SER A 26 -13.08 20.17 -11.31
C SER A 26 -11.57 20.32 -11.16
N SER A 27 -11.11 21.23 -10.28
CA SER A 27 -9.69 21.35 -9.90
C SER A 27 -9.17 20.05 -9.28
N SER A 28 -10.04 19.32 -8.56
CA SER A 28 -9.75 18.00 -8.00
C SER A 28 -9.49 16.98 -9.11
N HIS A 29 -10.27 16.99 -10.20
CA HIS A 29 -10.04 16.11 -11.35
C HIS A 29 -8.73 16.43 -12.10
N LEU A 30 -8.40 17.71 -12.22
CA LEU A 30 -7.13 18.15 -12.82
C LEU A 30 -5.92 17.72 -11.96
N LEU A 31 -6.02 17.86 -10.65
CA LEU A 31 -5.01 17.37 -9.70
C LEU A 31 -4.86 15.86 -9.81
N ALA A 32 -5.97 15.11 -9.81
CA ALA A 32 -5.97 13.67 -9.97
C ALA A 32 -5.26 13.22 -11.25
N ALA A 33 -5.59 13.82 -12.40
CA ALA A 33 -4.94 13.48 -13.67
C ALA A 33 -3.46 13.88 -13.71
N THR A 34 -3.09 14.97 -13.04
CA THR A 34 -1.68 15.36 -12.88
C THR A 34 -0.94 14.34 -12.01
N PHE A 35 -1.59 13.87 -10.94
CA PHE A 35 -1.09 12.80 -10.09
C PHE A 35 -0.84 11.52 -10.85
N GLU A 36 -1.79 11.04 -11.66
CA GLU A 36 -1.60 9.83 -12.46
C GLU A 36 -0.34 9.87 -13.34
N ARG A 37 0.07 11.07 -13.80
CA ARG A 37 1.28 11.25 -14.61
C ARG A 37 2.55 11.40 -13.78
N LEU A 38 2.43 11.81 -12.51
CA LEU A 38 3.54 12.04 -11.60
C LEU A 38 3.83 10.86 -10.67
N LEU A 39 2.87 9.94 -10.49
CA LEU A 39 3.07 8.74 -9.71
C LEU A 39 4.22 7.94 -10.33
N PRO A 40 5.29 7.65 -9.57
CA PRO A 40 6.32 6.72 -10.01
C PRO A 40 5.63 5.41 -10.36
N GLN A 41 5.70 5.00 -11.63
CA GLN A 41 5.27 3.68 -12.04
C GLN A 41 6.10 2.70 -11.21
N VAL A 42 5.47 2.05 -10.22
CA VAL A 42 6.09 0.97 -9.47
C VAL A 42 6.10 -0.18 -10.46
N ALA A 43 7.11 -0.21 -11.33
CA ALA A 43 7.26 -1.30 -12.27
C ALA A 43 7.29 -2.58 -11.43
N THR A 44 6.29 -3.45 -11.64
CA THR A 44 6.25 -4.76 -11.01
C THR A 44 7.56 -5.44 -11.38
N PRO A 45 8.48 -5.67 -10.43
CA PRO A 45 9.71 -6.36 -10.77
C PRO A 45 9.33 -7.73 -11.33
N THR A 46 10.08 -8.20 -12.33
CA THR A 46 10.06 -9.62 -12.67
C THR A 46 10.27 -10.39 -11.35
N PRO A 47 9.41 -11.36 -10.99
CA PRO A 47 9.53 -12.04 -9.71
C PRO A 47 10.95 -12.56 -9.54
N THR A 48 11.69 -11.99 -8.59
CA THR A 48 13.04 -12.48 -8.28
C THR A 48 12.88 -13.90 -7.78
N SER A 49 13.47 -14.86 -8.51
CA SER A 49 13.47 -16.25 -8.07
C SER A 49 14.22 -16.34 -6.75
N GLY A 50 13.53 -16.74 -5.67
CA GLY A 50 14.13 -16.77 -4.34
C GLY A 50 13.16 -17.09 -3.20
N PRO A 51 13.65 -17.16 -1.96
CA PRO A 51 12.82 -17.25 -0.76
C PRO A 51 11.76 -16.13 -0.69
N LEU A 52 10.57 -16.44 -0.16
CA LEU A 52 9.48 -15.47 0.04
C LEU A 52 9.96 -14.23 0.80
N ARG A 53 10.76 -14.46 1.85
CA ARG A 53 11.39 -13.43 2.65
C ARG A 53 12.18 -12.44 1.80
N ASP A 54 13.07 -12.93 0.95
CA ASP A 54 13.97 -12.09 0.16
C ASP A 54 13.18 -11.30 -0.89
N GLN A 55 12.15 -11.91 -1.49
CA GLN A 55 11.25 -11.22 -2.42
C GLN A 55 10.50 -10.05 -1.75
N LEU A 56 10.00 -10.25 -0.53
CA LEU A 56 9.31 -9.20 0.23
C LEU A 56 10.27 -8.09 0.67
N ILE A 57 11.49 -8.43 1.13
CA ILE A 57 12.53 -7.46 1.50
C ILE A 57 12.91 -6.61 0.30
N GLU A 58 13.11 -7.24 -0.85
CA GLU A 58 13.46 -6.54 -2.08
C GLU A 58 12.35 -5.58 -2.52
N LEU A 59 11.09 -6.06 -2.55
CA LEU A 59 9.95 -5.22 -2.90
C LEU A 59 9.82 -4.02 -1.95
N LEU A 60 9.89 -4.26 -0.65
CA LEU A 60 9.73 -3.21 0.36
C LEU A 60 10.88 -2.20 0.31
N SER A 61 12.12 -2.66 0.06
CA SER A 61 13.29 -1.78 -0.09
C SER A 61 13.16 -0.87 -1.31
N ARG A 62 12.66 -1.40 -2.44
CA ARG A 62 12.38 -0.60 -3.64
C ARG A 62 11.32 0.46 -3.36
N GLN A 63 10.26 0.11 -2.63
CA GLN A 63 9.24 1.08 -2.23
C GLN A 63 9.81 2.14 -1.28
N ALA A 64 10.62 1.77 -0.29
CA ALA A 64 11.28 2.72 0.59
C ALA A 64 12.13 3.73 -0.18
N ALA A 65 12.87 3.28 -1.21
CA ALA A 65 13.60 4.18 -2.11
C ALA A 65 12.67 5.16 -2.84
N LEU A 66 11.55 4.68 -3.39
CA LEU A 66 10.55 5.55 -4.03
C LEU A 66 9.96 6.59 -3.07
N PHE A 67 9.71 6.21 -1.82
CA PHE A 67 9.25 7.15 -0.79
C PHE A 67 10.32 8.19 -0.46
N ASN A 68 11.59 7.79 -0.35
CA ASN A 68 12.71 8.68 -0.05
C ASN A 68 12.98 9.66 -1.19
N ASP A 69 12.92 9.18 -2.44
CA ASP A 69 13.24 9.95 -3.66
C ASP A 69 12.07 10.82 -4.13
N ALA A 70 10.83 10.50 -3.76
CA ALA A 70 9.65 11.28 -4.14
C ALA A 70 9.72 12.69 -3.53
N PRO A 71 9.52 13.77 -4.32
CA PRO A 71 9.41 15.12 -3.76
C PRO A 71 8.22 15.19 -2.80
N LEU A 72 8.46 15.51 -1.52
CA LEU A 72 7.46 15.52 -0.44
C LEU A 72 6.14 16.22 -0.81
N HIS A 73 6.24 17.34 -1.53
CA HIS A 73 5.09 18.12 -1.96
C HIS A 73 4.15 17.37 -2.91
N VAL A 74 4.67 16.48 -3.75
CA VAL A 74 3.86 15.61 -4.63
C VAL A 74 3.12 14.59 -3.77
N THR A 75 3.80 13.91 -2.85
CA THR A 75 3.15 12.95 -1.94
C THR A 75 2.06 13.63 -1.11
N THR A 76 2.35 14.77 -0.46
CA THR A 76 1.36 15.51 0.35
C THR A 76 0.16 15.99 -0.47
N LEU A 77 0.38 16.52 -1.67
CA LEU A 77 -0.72 16.92 -2.56
C LEU A 77 -1.55 15.71 -3.01
N ALA A 78 -0.94 14.52 -3.20
CA ALA A 78 -1.69 13.30 -3.54
C ALA A 78 -2.65 12.98 -2.40
N TRP A 79 -2.15 12.94 -1.17
CA TRP A 79 -2.95 12.64 0.01
C TRP A 79 -4.05 13.68 0.28
N LEU A 80 -3.79 14.97 0.01
CA LEU A 80 -4.82 16.00 0.09
C LEU A 80 -5.89 15.85 -1.00
N SER A 81 -5.50 15.50 -2.23
CA SER A 81 -6.42 15.22 -3.33
C SER A 81 -7.21 13.92 -3.14
N LEU A 82 -6.70 12.97 -2.36
CA LEU A 82 -7.36 11.70 -2.04
C LEU A 82 -8.46 11.86 -0.97
N GLY A 83 -8.37 12.91 -0.15
CA GLY A 83 -9.35 13.27 0.87
C GLY A 83 -9.47 12.28 2.05
N PRO A 84 -10.10 12.70 3.16
CA PRO A 84 -10.46 11.79 4.26
C PRO A 84 -11.47 10.74 3.78
N THR A 85 -11.45 9.53 4.35
CA THR A 85 -12.46 8.47 4.12
C THR A 85 -13.83 8.78 4.76
N GLY A 86 -14.09 10.02 5.13
CA GLY A 86 -15.30 10.44 5.82
C GLY A 86 -16.43 10.79 4.84
N PRO A 87 -17.69 10.76 5.30
CA PRO A 87 -18.82 11.20 4.49
C PRO A 87 -18.79 12.73 4.33
N THR A 88 -18.06 13.24 3.34
CA THR A 88 -18.10 14.66 2.95
C THR A 88 -19.08 14.89 1.80
N ASN A 89 -19.94 15.88 1.94
CA ASN A 89 -21.21 16.07 1.21
C ASN A 89 -21.14 16.38 -0.31
N GLU A 90 -19.99 16.37 -0.96
CA GLU A 90 -19.90 16.68 -2.40
C GLU A 90 -19.81 15.38 -3.23
N ALA A 91 -20.86 15.08 -4.00
CA ALA A 91 -21.02 13.80 -4.71
C ALA A 91 -20.06 13.63 -5.91
N ASP A 92 -19.74 14.71 -6.64
CA ASP A 92 -18.91 14.63 -7.85
C ASP A 92 -17.42 14.49 -7.55
N ASP A 93 -16.91 15.25 -6.56
CA ASP A 93 -15.50 15.18 -6.16
C ASP A 93 -15.15 13.84 -5.48
N ARG A 94 -16.14 13.12 -4.91
CA ARG A 94 -15.97 11.77 -4.37
C ARG A 94 -15.67 10.71 -5.43
N HIS A 95 -16.31 10.79 -6.60
CA HIS A 95 -16.15 9.75 -7.63
C HIS A 95 -14.76 9.80 -8.25
N THR A 96 -14.27 11.00 -8.55
CA THR A 96 -12.96 11.19 -9.17
C THR A 96 -11.82 10.96 -8.18
N SER A 97 -11.92 11.52 -6.98
CA SER A 97 -10.91 11.32 -5.92
C SER A 97 -10.91 9.87 -5.43
N GLY A 98 -12.07 9.22 -5.39
CA GLY A 98 -12.22 7.80 -5.10
C GLY A 98 -11.61 6.89 -6.16
N ALA A 99 -11.79 7.20 -7.45
CA ALA A 99 -11.17 6.46 -8.54
C ALA A 99 -9.64 6.59 -8.53
N LEU A 100 -9.12 7.81 -8.34
CA LEU A 100 -7.69 8.04 -8.18
C LEU A 100 -7.14 7.26 -6.98
N ARG A 101 -7.85 7.29 -5.85
CA ARG A 101 -7.48 6.56 -4.65
C ARG A 101 -7.41 5.07 -4.88
N ALA A 102 -8.44 4.51 -5.50
CA ALA A 102 -8.47 3.10 -5.85
C ALA A 102 -7.28 2.73 -6.73
N ARG A 103 -6.94 3.57 -7.73
CA ARG A 103 -5.79 3.35 -8.63
C ARG A 103 -4.45 3.42 -7.91
N VAL A 104 -4.23 4.41 -7.03
CA VAL A 104 -3.01 4.51 -6.23
C VAL A 104 -2.88 3.28 -5.33
N VAL A 105 -3.93 2.92 -4.62
CA VAL A 105 -3.94 1.74 -3.74
C VAL A 105 -3.64 0.48 -4.55
N ASP A 106 -4.32 0.29 -5.69
CA ASP A 106 -4.10 -0.86 -6.57
C ASP A 106 -2.65 -0.93 -7.06
N GLN A 107 -2.07 0.20 -7.50
CA GLN A 107 -0.68 0.26 -7.96
C GLN A 107 0.34 -0.16 -6.89
N TYR A 108 0.12 0.22 -5.63
CA TYR A 108 0.98 -0.23 -4.52
C TYR A 108 0.68 -1.68 -4.11
N ARG A 109 -0.55 -2.13 -4.30
CA ARG A 109 -1.04 -3.45 -3.89
C ARG A 109 -0.63 -4.57 -4.84
N GLN A 110 -0.72 -4.35 -6.14
CA GLN A 110 -0.48 -5.37 -7.16
C GLN A 110 0.83 -6.14 -6.98
N PRO A 111 1.99 -5.48 -6.68
CA PRO A 111 3.24 -6.20 -6.44
C PRO A 111 3.21 -7.12 -5.22
N PHE A 112 2.56 -6.71 -4.13
CA PHE A 112 2.41 -7.56 -2.94
C PHE A 112 1.45 -8.72 -3.20
N ASP A 113 0.33 -8.47 -3.86
CA ASP A 113 -0.63 -9.51 -4.20
C ASP A 113 0.02 -10.62 -5.04
N ALA A 114 0.90 -10.26 -5.99
CA ALA A 114 1.62 -11.23 -6.81
C ALA A 114 2.51 -12.17 -5.97
N ILE A 115 3.19 -11.64 -4.95
CA ILE A 115 4.07 -12.40 -4.06
C ILE A 115 3.25 -13.21 -3.04
N LEU A 116 2.30 -12.56 -2.36
CA LEU A 116 1.52 -13.12 -1.26
C LEU A 116 0.45 -14.13 -1.74
N SER A 117 0.05 -14.07 -3.01
CA SER A 117 -0.83 -15.08 -3.61
C SER A 117 -0.09 -16.29 -4.18
N SER A 118 1.25 -16.29 -4.15
CA SER A 118 2.03 -17.38 -4.72
C SER A 118 1.82 -18.71 -3.96
N PRO A 119 1.94 -19.88 -4.61
CA PRO A 119 1.86 -21.17 -3.93
C PRO A 119 2.86 -21.30 -2.77
N ARG A 120 4.02 -20.64 -2.90
CA ARG A 120 5.04 -20.59 -1.84
C ARG A 120 4.56 -19.83 -0.61
N ALA A 121 3.93 -18.67 -0.80
CA ALA A 121 3.33 -17.90 0.28
C ALA A 121 2.20 -18.69 0.95
N GLN A 122 1.31 -19.30 0.16
CA GLN A 122 0.22 -20.14 0.69
C GLN A 122 0.71 -21.36 1.47
N ALA A 123 1.90 -21.89 1.16
CA ALA A 123 2.49 -22.99 1.91
C ALA A 123 3.05 -22.55 3.27
N GLN A 124 3.58 -21.32 3.37
CA GLN A 124 4.32 -20.82 4.53
C GLN A 124 3.50 -19.94 5.48
N LEU A 125 2.51 -19.20 4.95
CA LEU A 125 1.74 -18.21 5.70
C LEU A 125 0.35 -18.72 6.07
N ASP A 126 -0.14 -18.30 7.23
CA ASP A 126 -1.51 -18.54 7.67
C ASP A 126 -2.53 -17.71 6.87
N ASP A 127 -3.81 -17.77 7.26
CA ASP A 127 -4.83 -16.90 6.70
C ASP A 127 -4.74 -15.52 7.34
N PHE A 128 -4.60 -14.47 6.52
CA PHE A 128 -4.46 -13.09 6.99
C PHE A 128 -5.19 -12.11 6.08
N ASP A 129 -5.59 -10.99 6.68
CA ASP A 129 -6.15 -9.87 5.93
C ASP A 129 -5.05 -9.19 5.10
N ARG A 130 -5.19 -9.26 3.78
CA ARG A 130 -4.23 -8.68 2.84
C ARG A 130 -4.17 -7.16 2.93
N GLU A 131 -5.29 -6.48 3.16
CA GLU A 131 -5.29 -5.02 3.31
C GLU A 131 -4.55 -4.61 4.57
N LEU A 132 -4.71 -5.39 5.65
CA LEU A 132 -3.94 -5.19 6.87
C LEU A 132 -2.45 -5.49 6.67
N ALA A 133 -2.10 -6.55 5.94
CA ALA A 133 -0.71 -6.87 5.62
C ALA A 133 -0.02 -5.73 4.85
N LEU A 134 -0.73 -5.12 3.89
CA LEU A 134 -0.23 -3.92 3.21
C LEU A 134 -0.03 -2.76 4.17
N CYS A 135 -0.98 -2.52 5.09
CA CYS A 135 -0.84 -1.47 6.09
C CYS A 135 0.38 -1.71 7.00
N GLN A 136 0.65 -2.96 7.37
CA GLN A 136 1.80 -3.33 8.20
C GLN A 136 3.15 -3.16 7.46
N LEU A 137 3.20 -3.50 6.18
CA LEU A 137 4.43 -3.42 5.38
C LEU A 137 4.71 -1.99 4.90
N VAL A 138 3.73 -1.33 4.29
CA VAL A 138 3.89 -0.02 3.63
C VAL A 138 3.62 1.15 4.57
N GLY A 139 2.70 0.98 5.53
CA GLY A 139 2.30 2.03 6.47
C GLY A 139 3.47 2.68 7.21
N PRO A 140 4.43 1.91 7.75
CA PRO A 140 5.63 2.47 8.38
C PRO A 140 6.46 3.36 7.45
N LEU A 141 6.56 3.02 6.16
CA LEU A 141 7.28 3.81 5.16
C LEU A 141 6.60 5.17 4.96
N ALA A 142 5.29 5.15 4.75
CA ALA A 142 4.50 6.36 4.57
C ALA A 142 4.53 7.24 5.82
N PHE A 143 4.37 6.65 7.01
CA PHE A 143 4.39 7.38 8.28
C PHE A 143 5.74 8.05 8.53
N ALA A 144 6.84 7.32 8.36
CA ALA A 144 8.18 7.86 8.54
C ALA A 144 8.45 9.01 7.56
N ARG A 145 8.04 8.85 6.30
CA ARG A 145 8.17 9.87 5.28
C ARG A 145 7.37 11.14 5.59
N MET A 146 6.12 10.99 6.03
CA MET A 146 5.22 12.11 6.33
C MET A 146 5.65 12.91 7.55
N THR A 147 6.11 12.21 8.59
CA THR A 147 6.49 12.84 9.86
C THR A 147 7.91 13.37 9.83
N GLY A 148 8.76 12.87 8.92
CA GLY A 148 10.19 13.13 8.92
C GLY A 148 10.90 12.57 10.15
N ILE A 149 10.25 11.67 10.92
CA ILE A 149 10.80 11.14 12.18
C ILE A 149 12.09 10.36 11.94
N ARG A 150 12.20 9.71 10.76
CA ARG A 150 13.41 9.03 10.29
C ARG A 150 13.33 8.71 8.80
N ALA A 151 14.48 8.47 8.18
CA ALA A 151 14.56 7.77 6.90
C ALA A 151 14.48 6.25 7.13
N ILE A 152 13.76 5.55 6.26
CA ILE A 152 13.71 4.09 6.28
C ILE A 152 14.89 3.53 5.49
N THR A 153 15.66 2.67 6.17
CA THR A 153 16.85 1.99 5.64
C THR A 153 16.50 0.57 5.17
N HIS A 154 17.44 -0.09 4.48
CA HIS A 154 17.28 -1.49 4.11
C HIS A 154 17.11 -2.40 5.34
N ASP A 155 17.85 -2.17 6.42
CA ASP A 155 17.75 -2.96 7.65
C ASP A 155 16.36 -2.82 8.29
N ASP A 156 15.74 -1.65 8.18
CA ASP A 156 14.35 -1.48 8.63
C ASP A 156 13.38 -2.30 7.77
N CYS A 157 13.58 -2.35 6.45
CA CYS A 157 12.77 -3.20 5.58
C CYS A 157 12.93 -4.68 5.95
N VAL A 158 14.15 -5.12 6.27
CA VAL A 158 14.41 -6.48 6.77
C VAL A 158 13.62 -6.76 8.05
N ASN A 159 13.71 -5.87 9.04
CA ASN A 159 13.01 -6.03 10.32
C ASN A 159 11.49 -6.02 10.18
N LEU A 160 10.93 -5.15 9.32
CA LEU A 160 9.50 -5.09 9.04
C LEU A 160 8.99 -6.38 8.39
N VAL A 161 9.72 -6.91 7.40
CA VAL A 161 9.36 -8.17 6.75
C VAL A 161 9.49 -9.35 7.71
N ASP A 162 10.57 -9.41 8.49
CA ASP A 162 10.78 -10.49 9.45
C ASP A 162 9.71 -10.50 10.53
N GLY A 163 9.31 -9.31 11.02
CA GLY A 163 8.20 -9.16 11.95
C GLY A 163 6.87 -9.65 11.36
N PHE A 164 6.57 -9.25 10.12
CA PHE A 164 5.38 -9.71 9.39
C PHE A 164 5.37 -11.24 9.22
N LEU A 165 6.47 -11.82 8.73
CA LEU A 165 6.57 -13.25 8.50
C LEU A 165 6.49 -14.05 9.81
N THR A 166 7.09 -13.55 10.89
CA THR A 166 7.00 -14.20 12.20
C THR A 166 5.57 -14.22 12.72
N ALA A 167 4.82 -13.12 12.52
CA ALA A 167 3.43 -13.02 12.96
C ALA A 167 2.46 -13.90 12.15
N HIS A 168 2.78 -14.18 10.89
CA HIS A 168 1.91 -14.89 9.95
C HIS A 168 2.43 -16.26 9.52
N CYS A 169 3.52 -16.76 10.12
CA CYS A 169 4.03 -18.09 9.80
C CYS A 169 3.07 -19.16 10.32
N LYS A 170 2.78 -20.17 9.49
CA LYS A 170 2.00 -21.33 9.95
C LYS A 170 2.74 -22.00 11.10
N SER A 171 2.15 -21.94 12.29
CA SER A 171 2.63 -22.70 13.43
C SER A 171 2.16 -24.15 13.30
N ASP A 172 3.11 -25.09 13.33
CA ASP A 172 2.84 -26.55 13.34
C ASP A 172 2.14 -27.02 14.64
N ASP A 173 1.91 -26.10 15.58
CA ASP A 173 1.34 -26.35 16.90
C ASP A 173 -0.17 -26.67 16.89
N GLY A 174 -0.87 -26.46 15.77
CA GLY A 174 -2.30 -26.76 15.63
C GLY A 174 -2.61 -28.27 15.61
N GLU A 175 -1.73 -29.07 15.00
CA GLU A 175 -1.91 -30.53 14.89
C GLU A 175 -1.52 -31.22 16.21
N THR A 176 -0.41 -30.78 16.83
CA THR A 176 0.14 -31.35 18.07
C THR A 176 -0.78 -31.14 19.28
N LYS A 177 -1.50 -30.01 19.36
CA LYS A 177 -2.48 -29.75 20.44
C LYS A 177 -3.72 -30.64 20.32
N ARG A 178 -4.17 -30.94 19.09
CA ARG A 178 -5.35 -31.77 18.81
C ARG A 178 -5.12 -33.24 19.11
N VAL A 179 -3.95 -33.76 18.75
CA VAL A 179 -3.55 -35.15 19.04
C VAL A 179 -3.34 -35.35 20.55
N LYS A 180 -2.71 -34.40 21.25
CA LYS A 180 -2.49 -34.49 22.70
C LYS A 180 -3.81 -34.43 23.50
N ALA A 181 -4.78 -33.61 23.07
CA ALA A 181 -6.11 -33.56 23.68
C ALA A 181 -6.92 -34.85 23.45
N ALA A 182 -6.81 -35.46 22.27
CA ALA A 182 -7.46 -36.74 21.96
C ALA A 182 -6.85 -37.92 22.77
N SER A 183 -5.53 -37.95 22.96
CA SER A 183 -4.86 -38.97 23.77
C SER A 183 -5.14 -38.84 25.28
N LEU A 184 -5.41 -37.63 25.79
CA LEU A 184 -5.79 -37.39 27.19
C LEU A 184 -7.23 -37.86 27.51
N HIS A 185 -8.13 -37.91 26.52
CA HIS A 185 -9.51 -38.36 26.71
C HIS A 185 -9.72 -39.89 26.56
N ALA A 186 -8.77 -40.60 25.93
CA ALA A 186 -8.87 -42.05 25.72
C ALA A 186 -8.32 -42.90 26.89
N GLY A 187 -7.74 -42.27 27.93
CA GLY A 187 -6.93 -42.95 28.94
C GLY A 187 -7.56 -43.17 30.31
N ARG A 188 -8.87 -43.01 30.50
CA ARG A 188 -9.54 -43.30 31.80
C ARG A 188 -10.34 -44.61 31.72
N PRO A 189 -9.82 -45.74 32.26
CA PRO A 189 -10.64 -46.92 32.46
C PRO A 189 -11.56 -46.70 33.67
N LEU A 190 -12.83 -47.06 33.49
CA LEU A 190 -13.82 -47.14 34.55
C LEU A 190 -13.41 -48.27 35.51
N ALA A 191 -13.13 -47.89 36.75
CA ALA A 191 -13.12 -48.78 37.91
C ALA A 191 -14.48 -48.68 38.60
#